data_AF-A0AAD4JZJ3-F1
#
_entry.id   AF-A0AAD4JZJ3-F1
#
_cell.length_a   1.000
_cell.length_b   1.000
_cell.length_c   1.000
_cell.angle_alpha   90.00
_cell.angle_beta   90.00
_cell.angle_gamma   90.00
#
_symmetry.space_group_name_H-M   'P 1'
#
loop_
_entity.id
_entity.type
_entity.pdbx_description
1 polymer ?
#
loop_
_entity_poly.entity_id
_entity_poly.type
_entity_poly.pdbx_seq_one_letter_code
_entity_poly.pdbx_strand_id
1 'polypeptide(L)'
;MLAAQENRFQYVYFTLSGLVACTMLILFYISMRTTINERLRDDLKLLQRQLIYEKPNPHWNYNNSWRRIGNTTLRHEIFSAYFDVRTDIISNVQLDEQLVTVGSLRLFAILPERLRDSRLSCIVRYADFSSREIVAEEAAAMHEVHNNSFAAWSIMCPLHVRRESPLRLPQLVALSYQSNRLSHLSPSFIQISYPRNMTQMFVRSRPTLSVCVGPLQENYANVLRLVEFVEMYRLQGASHFYFYYVEASDEVRRVLDHYQRLGLADVFEWNVQAHLHDLHYAGIVAQFNDCVYRASVVDNHRYAAVVDLDEVLMPLKHNSLAEYLRQCDEGRTSAFVFRNVFFHRRDSNDTFNAPAHTLNRLLYTQSKVRRTLEVMPAYVRSKLVVNARAIVEMGNHQVYRTAPGYVDHVVHQTVGLLFHYRDKCINCKMLLIVDYTARRFGSLLFDRVDATCLQVFMERRGICALA
;
A
#
# COMPACT_ATOMS: atom_id res chain seq x y z
N MET A 1 13.34 -76.96 -6.72
CA MET A 1 13.77 -76.16 -5.55
C MET A 1 13.23 -74.75 -5.74
N LEU A 2 12.24 -74.40 -4.92
CA LEU A 2 11.50 -73.14 -4.95
C LEU A 2 12.22 -72.13 -4.05
N ALA A 3 12.91 -71.15 -4.62
CA ALA A 3 13.43 -70.00 -3.90
C ALA A 3 13.22 -68.75 -4.77
N ALA A 4 12.06 -68.09 -4.66
CA ALA A 4 11.79 -66.90 -5.47
C ALA A 4 10.76 -65.88 -4.93
N GLN A 5 10.05 -66.15 -3.82
CA GLN A 5 8.95 -65.27 -3.39
C GLN A 5 9.19 -64.59 -2.02
N GLU A 6 9.74 -65.28 -1.02
CA GLU A 6 10.00 -64.70 0.31
C GLU A 6 11.05 -63.56 0.31
N ASN A 7 12.14 -63.71 -0.44
CA ASN A 7 13.19 -62.68 -0.54
C ASN A 7 12.68 -61.36 -1.15
N ARG A 8 11.64 -61.40 -1.98
CA ARG A 8 11.08 -60.22 -2.64
C ARG A 8 10.21 -59.41 -1.67
N PHE A 9 9.46 -60.08 -0.81
CA PHE A 9 8.69 -59.44 0.26
C PHE A 9 9.59 -58.83 1.33
N GLN A 10 10.66 -59.52 1.73
CA GLN A 10 11.66 -58.94 2.65
C GLN A 10 12.35 -57.72 2.04
N TYR A 11 12.76 -57.78 0.78
CA TYR A 11 13.38 -56.62 0.11
C TYR A 11 12.43 -55.42 0.01
N VAL A 12 11.15 -55.66 -0.32
CA VAL A 12 10.13 -54.61 -0.33
C VAL A 12 9.90 -54.06 1.09
N TYR A 13 9.86 -54.91 2.11
CA TYR A 13 9.70 -54.48 3.51
C TYR A 13 10.88 -53.65 4.00
N PHE A 14 12.12 -54.05 3.72
CA PHE A 14 13.31 -53.29 4.10
C PHE A 14 13.43 -51.96 3.34
N THR A 15 13.08 -51.93 2.04
CA THR A 15 13.08 -50.69 1.27
C THR A 15 11.98 -49.73 1.74
N LEU A 16 10.78 -50.24 2.05
CA LEU A 16 9.69 -49.43 2.61
C LEU A 16 10.05 -48.91 4.01
N SER A 17 10.63 -49.76 4.87
CA SER A 17 11.07 -49.37 6.21
C SER A 17 12.21 -48.35 6.18
N GLY A 18 13.16 -48.50 5.24
CA GLY A 18 14.21 -47.52 5.00
C GLY A 18 13.67 -46.17 4.50
N LEU A 19 12.69 -46.19 3.59
CA LEU A 19 11.96 -45.01 3.14
C LEU A 19 11.26 -44.30 4.32
N VAL A 20 10.57 -45.05 5.19
CA VAL A 20 9.91 -44.50 6.38
C VAL A 20 10.92 -43.91 7.37
N ALA A 21 12.05 -44.58 7.62
CA ALA A 21 13.09 -44.05 8.49
C ALA A 21 13.72 -42.77 7.93
N CYS A 22 14.01 -42.73 6.63
CA CYS A 22 14.50 -41.54 5.95
C CYS A 22 13.50 -40.38 6.00
N THR A 23 12.21 -40.64 5.75
CA THR A 23 11.19 -39.58 5.83
C THR A 23 11.04 -39.07 7.27
N MET A 24 11.07 -39.94 8.28
CA MET A 24 11.05 -39.50 9.68
C MET A 24 12.27 -38.66 10.05
N LEU A 25 13.48 -39.03 9.62
CA LEU A 25 14.69 -38.24 9.86
C LEU A 25 14.63 -36.87 9.17
N ILE A 26 14.13 -36.83 7.92
CA ILE A 26 13.93 -35.57 7.18
C ILE A 26 12.91 -34.69 7.91
N LEU A 27 11.77 -35.25 8.33
CA LEU A 27 10.75 -34.51 9.07
C LEU A 27 11.27 -34.01 10.42
N PHE A 28 12.03 -34.83 11.14
CA PHE A 28 12.67 -34.42 12.39
C PHE A 28 13.68 -33.28 12.16
N TYR A 29 14.53 -33.39 11.14
CA TYR A 29 15.48 -32.33 10.78
C TYR A 29 14.78 -31.02 10.40
N ILE A 30 13.71 -31.10 9.59
CA ILE A 30 12.89 -29.94 9.23
C ILE A 30 12.27 -29.32 10.49
N SER A 31 11.64 -30.14 11.34
CA SER A 31 11.02 -29.69 12.59
C SER A 31 12.02 -29.05 13.55
N MET A 32 13.22 -29.61 13.67
CA MET A 32 14.27 -29.05 14.50
C MET A 32 14.74 -27.70 13.93
N ARG A 33 14.96 -27.63 12.62
CA ARG A 33 15.40 -26.40 11.94
C ARG A 33 14.35 -25.29 12.01
N THR A 34 13.07 -25.61 11.86
CA THR A 34 11.99 -24.63 12.03
C THR A 34 11.94 -24.11 13.46
N THR A 35 12.01 -25.00 14.46
CA THR A 35 12.01 -24.60 15.88
C THR A 35 13.19 -23.68 16.23
N ILE A 36 14.39 -23.98 15.73
CA ILE A 36 15.58 -23.14 15.95
C ILE A 36 15.39 -21.77 15.27
N ASN A 37 14.87 -21.74 14.04
CA ASN A 37 14.63 -20.50 13.32
C ASN A 37 13.54 -19.62 13.99
N GLU A 38 12.50 -20.23 14.56
CA GLU A 38 11.48 -19.52 15.34
C GLU A 38 12.08 -18.86 16.58
N ARG A 39 12.84 -19.61 17.39
CA ARG A 39 13.53 -19.06 18.57
C ARG A 39 14.48 -17.93 18.19
N LEU A 40 15.28 -18.13 17.14
CA LEU A 40 16.18 -17.11 16.60
C LEU A 40 15.45 -15.81 16.25
N ARG A 41 14.26 -15.91 15.64
CA ARG A 41 13.44 -14.75 15.27
C ARG A 41 12.85 -14.06 16.49
N ASP A 42 12.45 -14.80 17.52
CA ASP A 42 11.93 -14.20 18.75
C ASP A 42 13.03 -13.48 19.54
N ASP A 43 14.22 -14.08 19.65
CA ASP A 43 15.40 -13.45 20.24
C ASP A 43 15.79 -12.18 19.47
N LEU A 44 15.74 -12.23 18.13
CA LEU A 44 16.01 -11.09 17.27
C LEU A 44 15.01 -9.94 17.52
N LYS A 45 13.71 -10.24 17.61
CA LYS A 45 12.67 -9.23 17.90
C LYS A 45 12.88 -8.58 19.27
N LEU A 46 13.26 -9.36 20.28
CA LEU A 46 13.54 -8.85 21.62
C LEU A 46 14.77 -7.93 21.60
N LEU A 47 15.86 -8.38 20.98
CA LEU A 47 17.09 -7.61 20.85
C LEU A 47 16.85 -6.30 20.10
N GLN A 48 16.15 -6.34 18.96
CA GLN A 48 15.84 -5.13 18.18
C GLN A 48 15.17 -4.04 19.02
N ARG A 49 14.27 -4.40 19.95
CA ARG A 49 13.60 -3.41 20.81
C ARG A 49 14.51 -2.79 21.86
N GLN A 50 15.63 -3.44 22.18
CA GLN A 50 16.62 -2.96 23.16
C GLN A 50 17.69 -2.06 22.51
N LEU A 51 17.85 -2.13 21.18
CA LEU A 51 18.84 -1.34 20.46
C LEU A 51 18.40 0.12 20.35
N ILE A 52 19.38 1.03 20.40
CA ILE A 52 19.16 2.48 20.24
C ILE A 52 19.38 2.85 18.78
N TYR A 53 18.33 3.31 18.12
CA TYR A 53 18.38 3.72 16.72
C TYR A 53 18.48 5.23 16.59
N GLU A 54 19.54 5.71 15.94
CA GLU A 54 19.70 7.13 15.62
C GLU A 54 19.04 7.43 14.26
N LYS A 55 18.31 8.55 14.17
CA LYS A 55 17.72 8.99 12.90
C LYS A 55 18.82 9.52 11.98
N PRO A 56 19.08 8.91 10.81
CA PRO A 56 20.23 9.29 9.97
C PRO A 56 20.17 10.72 9.42
N ASN A 57 18.96 11.23 9.19
CA ASN A 57 18.73 12.59 8.70
C ASN A 57 17.58 13.24 9.48
N PRO A 58 17.86 14.10 10.47
CA PRO A 58 16.81 14.76 11.24
C PRO A 58 15.97 15.74 10.40
N HIS A 59 16.53 16.23 9.29
CA HIS A 59 15.89 17.23 8.41
C HIS A 59 15.15 16.62 7.21
N TRP A 60 15.01 15.29 7.13
CA TRP A 60 14.28 14.66 6.04
C TRP A 60 12.80 15.06 6.06
N ASN A 61 12.34 15.69 4.98
CA ASN A 61 10.98 16.21 4.83
C ASN A 61 10.02 15.22 4.14
N TYR A 62 10.49 14.01 3.81
CA TYR A 62 9.70 12.95 3.16
C TYR A 62 9.14 13.34 1.79
N ASN A 63 9.74 14.32 1.11
CA ASN A 63 9.37 14.70 -0.24
C ASN A 63 10.16 13.87 -1.27
N ASN A 64 9.50 12.86 -1.84
CA ASN A 64 10.07 11.96 -2.83
C ASN A 64 9.94 12.51 -4.25
N SER A 65 10.89 12.16 -5.12
CA SER A 65 10.87 12.48 -6.53
C SER A 65 11.49 11.33 -7.31
N TRP A 66 10.97 11.00 -8.48
CA TRP A 66 11.58 10.03 -9.38
C TRP A 66 13.04 10.39 -9.69
N ARG A 67 13.94 9.42 -9.55
CA ARG A 67 15.35 9.52 -9.91
C ARG A 67 15.68 8.49 -10.97
N ARG A 68 16.31 8.93 -12.06
CA ARG A 68 16.82 8.05 -13.10
C ARG A 68 17.95 7.19 -12.54
N ILE A 69 17.96 5.91 -12.88
CA ILE A 69 18.98 4.96 -12.41
C ILE A 69 20.03 4.78 -13.51
N GLY A 70 21.27 5.16 -13.26
CA GLY A 70 22.39 4.90 -14.17
C GLY A 70 22.21 5.54 -15.54
N ASN A 71 22.22 4.73 -16.60
CA ASN A 71 22.04 5.21 -17.98
C ASN A 71 20.63 5.78 -18.19
N THR A 72 20.55 7.09 -18.42
CA THR A 72 19.29 7.82 -18.59
C THR A 72 18.48 7.36 -19.80
N THR A 73 19.12 6.80 -20.84
CA THR A 73 18.41 6.32 -22.03
C THR A 73 17.57 5.07 -21.78
N LEU A 74 17.83 4.32 -20.70
CA LEU A 74 17.08 3.12 -20.33
C LEU A 74 15.73 3.43 -19.67
N ARG A 75 15.48 4.69 -19.29
CA ARG A 75 14.27 5.12 -18.58
C ARG A 75 13.99 4.38 -17.26
N HIS A 76 15.00 3.75 -16.65
CA HIS A 76 14.86 3.12 -15.34
C HIS A 76 14.76 4.18 -14.23
N GLU A 77 13.79 4.06 -13.32
CA GLU A 77 13.56 5.06 -12.27
C GLU A 77 13.34 4.44 -10.89
N ILE A 78 13.79 5.13 -9.85
CA ILE A 78 13.53 4.81 -8.45
C ILE A 78 12.81 5.98 -7.79
N PHE A 79 11.79 5.71 -6.96
CA PHE A 79 10.99 6.76 -6.31
C PHE A 79 11.26 6.86 -4.81
N SER A 80 11.17 5.74 -4.11
CA SER A 80 11.19 5.73 -2.65
C SER A 80 11.85 4.48 -2.09
N ALA A 81 12.32 4.63 -0.85
CA ALA A 81 12.91 3.58 -0.05
C ALA A 81 12.44 3.74 1.40
N TYR A 82 12.13 2.63 2.06
CA TYR A 82 11.65 2.60 3.44
C TYR A 82 12.49 1.64 4.26
N PHE A 83 12.81 2.02 5.51
CA PHE A 83 13.34 1.08 6.48
C PHE A 83 12.20 0.30 7.12
N ASP A 84 12.13 -0.99 6.81
CA ASP A 84 11.14 -1.91 7.31
C ASP A 84 11.73 -2.77 8.43
N VAL A 85 11.22 -2.57 9.64
CA VAL A 85 11.70 -3.25 10.85
C VAL A 85 11.25 -4.72 10.95
N ARG A 86 10.33 -5.16 10.08
CA ARG A 86 9.80 -6.52 10.09
C ARG A 86 10.89 -7.51 9.68
N THR A 87 11.29 -8.37 10.59
CA THR A 87 12.27 -9.45 10.33
C THR A 87 11.63 -10.75 9.94
N ASP A 88 10.34 -10.91 10.23
CA ASP A 88 9.48 -12.03 9.84
C ASP A 88 9.32 -12.13 8.32
N ILE A 89 9.49 -11.03 7.58
CA ILE A 89 9.47 -11.00 6.11
C ILE A 89 10.83 -11.21 5.46
N ILE A 90 11.90 -11.41 6.26
CA ILE A 90 13.26 -11.67 5.78
C ILE A 90 13.53 -13.16 5.91
N SER A 91 13.98 -13.80 4.83
CA SER A 91 14.26 -15.25 4.84
C SER A 91 15.55 -15.54 5.57
N ASN A 92 16.62 -14.79 5.29
CA ASN A 92 17.96 -15.03 5.82
C ASN A 92 18.30 -14.03 6.95
N VAL A 93 17.82 -14.31 8.15
CA VAL A 93 18.15 -13.52 9.35
C VAL A 93 19.51 -13.92 9.95
N GLN A 94 20.22 -12.95 10.50
CA GLN A 94 21.52 -13.11 11.16
C GLN A 94 21.43 -12.62 12.62
N LEU A 95 21.96 -13.41 13.53
CA LEU A 95 22.13 -13.06 14.94
C LEU A 95 23.40 -13.76 15.43
N ASP A 96 24.54 -13.09 15.29
CA ASP A 96 25.82 -13.56 15.84
C ASP A 96 26.47 -12.46 16.70
N GLU A 97 27.68 -12.71 17.18
CA GLU A 97 28.39 -11.75 18.05
C GLU A 97 28.73 -10.43 17.34
N GLN A 98 28.86 -10.44 16.01
CA GLN A 98 29.31 -9.29 15.22
C GLN A 98 28.14 -8.60 14.51
N LEU A 99 27.25 -9.36 13.89
CA LEU A 99 26.18 -8.89 13.02
C LEU A 99 24.80 -9.26 13.54
N VAL A 100 23.87 -8.32 13.39
CA VAL A 100 22.45 -8.49 13.72
C VAL A 100 21.59 -7.96 12.58
N THR A 101 20.56 -8.72 12.20
CA THR A 101 19.52 -8.25 11.27
C THR A 101 18.57 -7.28 11.98
N VAL A 102 18.58 -6.00 11.58
CA VAL A 102 17.73 -4.97 12.19
C VAL A 102 16.46 -4.66 11.39
N GLY A 103 16.32 -5.24 10.21
CA GLY A 103 15.20 -5.01 9.31
C GLY A 103 15.67 -5.15 7.86
N SER A 104 14.93 -4.55 6.95
CA SER A 104 15.25 -4.50 5.52
C SER A 104 15.00 -3.10 4.96
N LEU A 105 15.61 -2.82 3.82
CA LEU A 105 15.25 -1.68 2.98
C LEU A 105 14.27 -2.18 1.92
N ARG A 106 13.11 -1.52 1.81
CA ARG A 106 12.08 -1.78 0.79
C ARG A 106 12.08 -0.61 -0.19
N LEU A 107 12.45 -0.87 -1.45
CA LEU A 107 12.58 0.13 -2.49
C LEU A 107 11.52 -0.09 -3.57
N PHE A 108 10.97 1.01 -4.07
CA PHE A 108 10.00 1.03 -5.16
C PHE A 108 10.56 1.73 -6.38
N ALA A 109 10.54 1.02 -7.50
CA ALA A 109 11.14 1.43 -8.76
C ALA A 109 10.22 1.11 -9.95
N ILE A 110 10.46 1.78 -11.07
CA ILE A 110 9.92 1.42 -12.38
C ILE A 110 11.07 0.86 -13.21
N LEU A 111 10.98 -0.42 -13.53
CA LEU A 111 11.95 -1.16 -14.34
C LEU A 111 11.19 -1.97 -15.41
N PRO A 112 11.87 -2.47 -16.46
CA PRO A 112 11.25 -3.33 -17.46
C PRO A 112 10.59 -4.55 -16.80
N GLU A 113 9.47 -5.04 -17.34
CA GLU A 113 8.77 -6.22 -16.83
C GLU A 113 9.71 -7.44 -16.72
N ARG A 114 10.61 -7.59 -17.70
CA ARG A 114 11.69 -8.59 -17.68
C ARG A 114 13.04 -7.91 -17.64
N LEU A 115 13.64 -7.91 -16.47
CA LEU A 115 15.04 -7.58 -16.33
C LEU A 115 15.88 -8.83 -16.58
N ARG A 116 16.93 -8.73 -17.40
CA ARG A 116 17.83 -9.86 -17.70
C ARG A 116 18.80 -10.18 -16.57
N ASP A 117 18.88 -9.30 -15.57
CA ASP A 117 19.76 -9.45 -14.42
C ASP A 117 19.23 -10.51 -13.46
N SER A 118 20.11 -11.41 -13.06
CA SER A 118 19.81 -12.41 -12.02
C SER A 118 19.94 -11.85 -10.60
N ARG A 119 20.54 -10.65 -10.45
CA ARG A 119 20.88 -10.07 -9.14
C ARG A 119 20.86 -8.55 -9.19
N LEU A 120 20.12 -7.95 -8.25
CA LEU A 120 20.14 -6.52 -7.97
C LEU A 120 20.81 -6.31 -6.61
N SER A 121 21.42 -5.15 -6.43
CA SER A 121 22.01 -4.72 -5.16
C SER A 121 21.53 -3.33 -4.77
N CYS A 122 21.41 -3.10 -3.47
CA CYS A 122 21.27 -1.79 -2.86
C CYS A 122 22.64 -1.28 -2.42
N ILE A 123 23.09 -0.18 -3.00
CA ILE A 123 24.26 0.58 -2.50
C ILE A 123 23.74 1.55 -1.45
N VAL A 124 24.01 1.26 -0.17
CA VAL A 124 23.63 2.13 0.94
C VAL A 124 24.77 3.07 1.30
N ARG A 125 24.45 4.29 1.70
CA ARG A 125 25.41 5.30 2.16
C ARG A 125 25.03 5.87 3.52
N TYR A 126 26.00 5.93 4.41
CA TYR A 126 25.88 6.43 5.78
C TYR A 126 26.25 7.92 5.87
N ALA A 127 26.01 8.52 7.04
CA ALA A 127 26.29 9.93 7.31
C ALA A 127 27.79 10.29 7.21
N ASP A 128 28.68 9.33 7.44
CA ASP A 128 30.14 9.46 7.29
C ASP A 128 30.63 9.25 5.84
N PHE A 129 29.69 9.21 4.88
CA PHE A 129 29.92 8.94 3.46
C PHE A 129 30.44 7.54 3.14
N SER A 130 30.61 6.66 4.14
CA SER A 130 30.88 5.25 3.89
C SER A 130 29.72 4.63 3.12
N SER A 131 30.05 3.75 2.18
CA SER A 131 29.07 3.06 1.36
C SER A 131 29.25 1.55 1.47
N ARG A 132 28.15 0.81 1.47
CA ARG A 132 28.14 -0.65 1.50
C ARG A 132 27.16 -1.16 0.46
N GLU A 133 27.56 -2.21 -0.25
CA GLU A 133 26.66 -2.92 -1.14
C GLU A 133 25.96 -4.05 -0.39
N ILE A 134 24.64 -4.11 -0.54
CA ILE A 134 23.77 -5.14 0.03
C ILE A 134 23.04 -5.79 -1.12
N VAL A 135 23.11 -7.11 -1.20
CA VAL A 135 22.44 -7.84 -2.27
C VAL A 135 20.96 -7.95 -1.94
N ALA A 136 20.11 -7.68 -2.93
CA ALA A 136 18.67 -7.85 -2.76
C ALA A 136 18.34 -9.34 -2.57
N GLU A 137 17.59 -9.64 -1.52
CA GLU A 137 17.05 -10.98 -1.28
C GLU A 137 15.80 -11.22 -2.14
N GLU A 138 14.99 -10.18 -2.32
CA GLU A 138 13.86 -10.16 -3.23
C GLU A 138 14.00 -8.98 -4.19
N ALA A 139 13.84 -9.24 -5.49
CA ALA A 139 13.75 -8.20 -6.50
C ALA A 139 12.89 -8.70 -7.65
N ALA A 140 11.67 -8.20 -7.76
CA ALA A 140 10.73 -8.65 -8.78
C ALA A 140 9.78 -7.54 -9.22
N ALA A 141 9.31 -7.66 -10.46
CA ALA A 141 8.12 -6.96 -10.91
C ALA A 141 6.94 -7.35 -10.02
N MET A 142 6.21 -6.35 -9.55
CA MET A 142 4.96 -6.53 -8.82
C MET A 142 3.88 -7.06 -9.76
N HIS A 143 2.83 -7.62 -9.16
CA HIS A 143 1.67 -8.10 -9.90
C HIS A 143 0.91 -6.95 -10.62
N GLU A 144 -0.07 -7.29 -11.47
CA GLU A 144 -0.87 -6.34 -12.26
C GLU A 144 -0.04 -5.55 -13.32
N VAL A 145 0.83 -6.23 -14.06
CA VAL A 145 1.62 -5.59 -15.13
C VAL A 145 0.79 -5.29 -16.39
N HIS A 146 -0.29 -6.04 -16.67
CA HIS A 146 -1.20 -5.80 -17.81
C HIS A 146 -0.51 -5.72 -19.19
N ASN A 147 0.42 -6.63 -19.50
CA ASN A 147 1.17 -6.69 -20.78
C ASN A 147 1.96 -5.41 -21.11
N ASN A 148 2.25 -4.58 -20.10
CA ASN A 148 3.09 -3.40 -20.26
C ASN A 148 4.57 -3.77 -20.33
N SER A 149 5.39 -2.92 -20.95
CA SER A 149 6.83 -3.18 -21.06
C SER A 149 7.60 -2.79 -19.79
N PHE A 150 7.04 -1.89 -18.98
CA PHE A 150 7.51 -1.56 -17.63
C PHE A 150 6.52 -2.02 -16.57
N ALA A 151 7.06 -2.27 -15.38
CA ALA A 151 6.31 -2.65 -14.20
C ALA A 151 6.76 -1.83 -12.99
N ALA A 152 5.91 -1.77 -11.98
CA ALA A 152 6.35 -1.45 -10.62
C ALA A 152 7.21 -2.60 -10.10
N TRP A 153 8.33 -2.31 -9.45
CA TRP A 153 9.23 -3.30 -8.86
C TRP A 153 9.31 -3.11 -7.35
N SER A 154 9.29 -4.22 -6.62
CA SER A 154 9.61 -4.28 -5.20
C SER A 154 11.00 -4.87 -5.03
N ILE A 155 11.90 -4.12 -4.39
CA ILE A 155 13.25 -4.60 -4.06
C ILE A 155 13.41 -4.61 -2.55
N MET A 156 13.89 -5.73 -2.00
CA MET A 156 14.17 -5.91 -0.57
C MET A 156 15.63 -6.26 -0.35
N CYS A 157 16.31 -5.40 0.40
CA CYS A 157 17.70 -5.60 0.80
C CYS A 157 17.77 -5.76 2.33
N PRO A 158 18.13 -6.95 2.85
CA PRO A 158 18.19 -7.17 4.30
C PRO A 158 19.34 -6.36 4.93
N LEU A 159 19.06 -5.68 6.04
CA LEU A 159 20.03 -4.81 6.70
C LEU A 159 20.64 -5.53 7.90
N HIS A 160 21.87 -5.99 7.71
CA HIS A 160 22.72 -6.59 8.75
C HIS A 160 23.73 -5.55 9.26
N VAL A 161 23.62 -5.14 10.52
CA VAL A 161 24.47 -4.10 11.12
C VAL A 161 25.35 -4.69 12.21
N ARG A 162 26.48 -4.01 12.47
CA ARG A 162 27.31 -4.33 13.63
C ARG A 162 26.56 -3.99 14.91
N ARG A 163 26.78 -4.80 15.95
CA ARG A 163 26.22 -4.56 17.29
C ARG A 163 26.94 -3.39 17.98
N GLU A 164 26.66 -2.18 17.54
CA GLU A 164 27.15 -0.92 18.11
C GLU A 164 25.99 -0.16 18.79
N SER A 165 26.32 0.70 19.75
CA SER A 165 25.33 1.56 20.42
C SER A 165 25.83 3.00 20.46
N PRO A 166 25.13 3.98 19.83
CA PRO A 166 23.91 3.80 19.04
C PRO A 166 24.15 3.07 17.71
N LEU A 167 23.10 2.43 17.19
CA LEU A 167 23.15 1.81 15.86
C LEU A 167 23.18 2.87 14.76
N ARG A 168 24.17 2.73 13.88
CA ARG A 168 24.27 3.55 12.67
C ARG A 168 23.41 2.96 11.55
N LEU A 169 22.41 3.70 11.12
CA LEU A 169 21.54 3.35 9.99
C LEU A 169 21.96 4.12 8.72
N PRO A 170 21.78 3.53 7.53
CA PRO A 170 22.10 4.23 6.28
C PRO A 170 21.16 5.41 6.04
N GLN A 171 21.66 6.48 5.45
CA GLN A 171 20.86 7.66 5.12
C GLN A 171 20.28 7.58 3.70
N LEU A 172 21.07 7.07 2.78
CA LEU A 172 20.77 7.06 1.36
C LEU A 172 20.87 5.63 0.80
N VAL A 173 20.12 5.36 -0.26
CA VAL A 173 20.24 4.13 -1.03
C VAL A 173 20.17 4.40 -2.53
N ALA A 174 20.92 3.65 -3.29
CA ALA A 174 20.84 3.56 -4.74
C ALA A 174 20.69 2.10 -5.17
N LEU A 175 20.10 1.87 -6.34
CA LEU A 175 19.96 0.53 -6.93
C LEU A 175 21.08 0.30 -7.96
N SER A 176 21.70 -0.89 -7.94
CA SER A 176 22.73 -1.29 -8.92
C SER A 176 22.49 -2.69 -9.48
N TYR A 177 22.81 -2.88 -10.77
CA TYR A 177 22.72 -4.16 -11.49
C TYR A 177 23.52 -4.14 -12.80
N GLN A 178 23.80 -5.33 -13.34
CA GLN A 178 24.81 -5.53 -14.39
C GLN A 178 24.42 -4.96 -15.75
N SER A 179 23.14 -5.08 -16.16
CA SER A 179 22.65 -4.56 -17.43
C SER A 179 22.70 -3.03 -17.51
N ASN A 180 22.82 -2.35 -16.38
CA ASN A 180 22.95 -0.90 -16.28
C ASN A 180 24.22 -0.52 -15.49
N ARG A 181 25.41 -0.77 -16.03
CA ARG A 181 26.70 -0.57 -15.32
C ARG A 181 26.88 0.82 -14.71
N LEU A 182 26.30 1.87 -15.32
CA LEU A 182 26.36 3.23 -14.77
C LEU A 182 25.68 3.36 -13.40
N SER A 183 24.72 2.48 -13.08
CA SER A 183 24.09 2.42 -11.76
C SER A 183 25.08 2.10 -10.62
N HIS A 184 26.19 1.43 -10.93
CA HIS A 184 27.27 1.16 -9.99
C HIS A 184 28.37 2.23 -10.03
N LEU A 185 28.72 2.72 -11.23
CA LEU A 185 29.80 3.71 -11.41
C LEU A 185 29.42 5.12 -10.95
N SER A 186 28.15 5.49 -11.11
CA SER A 186 27.60 6.78 -10.66
C SER A 186 26.20 6.54 -10.06
N PRO A 187 26.11 6.00 -8.83
CA PRO A 187 24.84 5.60 -8.25
C PRO A 187 23.94 6.81 -7.98
N SER A 188 22.67 6.67 -8.36
CA SER A 188 21.65 7.70 -8.14
C SER A 188 20.96 7.47 -6.81
N PHE A 189 21.38 8.22 -5.78
CA PHE A 189 20.91 8.04 -4.42
C PHE A 189 19.57 8.73 -4.16
N ILE A 190 18.70 8.03 -3.43
CA ILE A 190 17.49 8.56 -2.80
C ILE A 190 17.59 8.44 -1.28
N GLN A 191 16.82 9.25 -0.55
CA GLN A 191 16.75 9.19 0.91
C GLN A 191 15.93 7.98 1.36
N ILE A 192 16.38 7.33 2.43
CA ILE A 192 15.64 6.24 3.08
C ILE A 192 14.66 6.85 4.08
N SER A 193 13.39 6.48 3.96
CA SER A 193 12.33 6.92 4.86
C SER A 193 12.32 6.08 6.13
N TYR A 194 12.43 6.78 7.26
CA TYR A 194 12.33 6.28 8.63
C TYR A 194 11.10 6.88 9.33
N PRO A 195 10.63 6.34 10.47
CA PRO A 195 9.59 7.00 11.26
C PRO A 195 9.90 8.47 11.54
N ARG A 196 8.90 9.35 11.46
CA ARG A 196 9.11 10.79 11.77
C ARG A 196 9.72 10.95 13.15
N ASN A 197 9.20 10.18 14.10
CA ASN A 197 9.71 10.05 15.45
C ASN A 197 10.19 8.60 15.67
N MET A 198 11.50 8.41 15.86
CA MET A 198 12.13 7.10 16.01
C MET A 198 11.60 6.31 17.21
N THR A 199 11.08 6.98 18.25
CA THR A 199 10.43 6.29 19.39
C THR A 199 9.21 5.48 18.98
N GLN A 200 8.59 5.78 17.82
CA GLN A 200 7.43 5.05 17.32
C GLN A 200 7.77 3.79 16.52
N MET A 201 9.05 3.53 16.26
CA MET A 201 9.52 2.44 15.39
C MET A 201 8.98 1.06 15.79
N PHE A 202 8.98 0.74 17.10
CA PHE A 202 8.50 -0.54 17.64
C PHE A 202 7.19 -0.42 18.41
N VAL A 203 6.64 0.78 18.53
CA VAL A 203 5.36 1.00 19.21
C VAL A 203 4.23 0.43 18.35
N ARG A 204 3.18 -0.06 19.00
CA ARG A 204 1.98 -0.53 18.32
C ARG A 204 1.39 0.60 17.48
N SER A 205 1.07 0.32 16.23
CA SER A 205 0.54 1.32 15.31
C SER A 205 -0.75 1.95 15.83
N ARG A 206 -0.89 3.26 15.59
CA ARG A 206 -2.04 4.05 16.05
C ARG A 206 -3.29 3.54 15.33
N PRO A 207 -4.41 3.28 16.02
CA PRO A 207 -5.65 2.77 15.41
C PRO A 207 -6.40 3.87 14.64
N THR A 208 -5.69 4.56 13.77
CA THR A 208 -6.14 5.67 12.92
C THR A 208 -6.21 5.21 11.48
N LEU A 209 -7.17 5.76 10.73
CA LEU A 209 -7.38 5.49 9.31
C LEU A 209 -6.76 6.60 8.46
N SER A 210 -5.86 6.24 7.55
CA SER A 210 -5.43 7.11 6.45
C SER A 210 -6.07 6.66 5.13
N VAL A 211 -5.98 7.49 4.08
CA VAL A 211 -6.51 7.18 2.75
C VAL A 211 -5.42 7.32 1.70
N CYS A 212 -5.15 6.23 0.99
CA CYS A 212 -4.32 6.17 -0.21
C CYS A 212 -5.22 6.35 -1.44
N VAL A 213 -5.14 7.53 -2.04
CA VAL A 213 -5.95 7.86 -3.22
C VAL A 213 -5.18 7.48 -4.49
N GLY A 214 -5.86 6.84 -5.44
CA GLY A 214 -5.30 6.53 -6.75
C GLY A 214 -4.76 7.78 -7.47
N PRO A 215 -3.86 7.63 -8.47
CA PRO A 215 -3.20 8.76 -9.12
C PRO A 215 -4.21 9.76 -9.73
N LEU A 216 -4.01 11.05 -9.46
CA LEU A 216 -4.79 12.13 -10.08
C LEU A 216 -4.22 12.41 -11.48
N GLN A 217 -4.90 11.90 -12.49
CA GLN A 217 -4.47 11.90 -13.89
C GLN A 217 -5.64 12.26 -14.82
N GLU A 218 -5.40 12.21 -16.13
CA GLU A 218 -6.40 12.48 -17.18
C GLU A 218 -7.03 13.88 -17.07
N ASN A 219 -6.23 14.88 -16.68
CA ASN A 219 -6.68 16.27 -16.48
C ASN A 219 -7.94 16.36 -15.60
N TYR A 220 -7.91 15.69 -14.45
CA TYR A 220 -9.04 15.67 -13.52
C TYR A 220 -9.42 17.09 -13.10
N ALA A 221 -10.69 17.47 -13.28
CA ALA A 221 -11.16 18.84 -13.03
C ALA A 221 -12.37 18.94 -12.09
N ASN A 222 -12.85 17.82 -11.52
CA ASN A 222 -14.08 17.83 -10.73
C ASN A 222 -13.82 18.22 -9.26
N VAL A 223 -13.74 19.53 -9.03
CA VAL A 223 -13.49 20.14 -7.73
C VAL A 223 -14.51 19.70 -6.68
N LEU A 224 -15.81 19.75 -7.00
CA LEU A 224 -16.85 19.40 -6.03
C LEU A 224 -16.72 17.95 -5.55
N ARG A 225 -16.40 17.02 -6.45
CA ARG A 225 -16.16 15.62 -6.07
C ARG A 225 -14.95 15.43 -5.19
N LEU A 226 -13.84 16.11 -5.48
CA LEU A 226 -12.67 16.02 -4.63
C LEU A 226 -13.00 16.49 -3.20
N VAL A 227 -13.71 17.60 -3.06
CA VAL A 227 -14.13 18.11 -1.75
C VAL A 227 -15.09 17.13 -1.07
N GLU A 228 -16.09 16.62 -1.77
CA GLU A 228 -17.02 15.61 -1.24
C GLU A 228 -16.29 14.34 -0.79
N PHE A 229 -15.35 13.84 -1.60
CA PHE A 229 -14.56 12.64 -1.30
C PHE A 229 -13.80 12.79 0.02
N VAL A 230 -13.05 13.90 0.17
CA VAL A 230 -12.28 14.16 1.38
C VAL A 230 -13.20 14.26 2.59
N GLU A 231 -14.26 15.08 2.52
CA GLU A 231 -15.16 15.28 3.65
C GLU A 231 -15.98 14.04 4.01
N MET A 232 -16.34 13.21 3.02
CA MET A 232 -16.97 11.90 3.25
C MET A 232 -16.04 10.97 4.02
N TYR A 233 -14.78 10.80 3.59
CA TYR A 233 -13.84 9.94 4.33
C TYR A 233 -13.49 10.50 5.71
N ARG A 234 -13.46 11.82 5.89
CA ARG A 234 -13.32 12.44 7.22
C ARG A 234 -14.50 12.09 8.13
N LEU A 235 -15.74 12.08 7.62
CA LEU A 235 -16.90 11.59 8.37
C LEU A 235 -16.83 10.09 8.66
N GLN A 236 -16.13 9.33 7.81
CA GLN A 236 -15.85 7.92 8.05
C GLN A 236 -14.69 7.68 9.03
N GLY A 237 -14.06 8.73 9.54
CA GLY A 237 -13.00 8.67 10.54
C GLY A 237 -11.57 8.66 9.97
N ALA A 238 -11.39 9.03 8.70
CA ALA A 238 -10.06 9.25 8.14
C ALA A 238 -9.40 10.47 8.77
N SER A 239 -8.14 10.32 9.19
CA SER A 239 -7.34 11.37 9.79
C SER A 239 -6.33 12.01 8.84
N HIS A 240 -5.95 11.31 7.76
CA HIS A 240 -4.93 11.78 6.81
C HIS A 240 -5.14 11.21 5.41
N PHE A 241 -4.73 11.97 4.40
CA PHE A 241 -4.86 11.62 2.99
C PHE A 241 -3.52 11.70 2.27
N TYR A 242 -3.27 10.76 1.36
CA TYR A 242 -2.11 10.77 0.48
C TYR A 242 -2.58 10.86 -0.97
N PHE A 243 -2.24 11.97 -1.61
CA PHE A 243 -2.53 12.22 -3.02
C PHE A 243 -1.25 12.16 -3.86
N TYR A 244 -1.40 11.63 -5.07
CA TYR A 244 -0.32 11.51 -6.05
C TYR A 244 -0.74 12.26 -7.30
N TYR A 245 -0.13 13.43 -7.50
CA TYR A 245 -0.48 14.36 -8.55
C TYR A 245 0.27 14.03 -9.84
N VAL A 246 -0.46 13.69 -10.91
CA VAL A 246 0.09 13.53 -12.26
C VAL A 246 -0.34 14.72 -13.11
N GLU A 247 -1.65 14.92 -13.24
CA GLU A 247 -2.25 15.97 -14.05
C GLU A 247 -3.71 16.24 -13.59
N ALA A 248 -3.99 17.48 -13.21
CA ALA A 248 -5.32 17.95 -12.82
C ALA A 248 -5.44 19.47 -13.07
N SER A 249 -6.66 20.01 -12.97
CA SER A 249 -6.88 21.45 -13.13
C SER A 249 -6.28 22.27 -11.98
N ASP A 250 -5.98 23.55 -12.24
CA ASP A 250 -5.48 24.48 -11.21
C ASP A 250 -6.44 24.61 -10.02
N GLU A 251 -7.75 24.50 -10.27
CA GLU A 251 -8.75 24.53 -9.20
C GLU A 251 -8.68 23.30 -8.30
N VAL A 252 -8.41 22.12 -8.88
CA VAL A 252 -8.17 20.89 -8.12
C VAL A 252 -6.89 21.04 -7.30
N ARG A 253 -5.80 21.55 -7.89
CA ARG A 253 -4.56 21.83 -7.15
C ARG A 253 -4.80 22.79 -5.99
N ARG A 254 -5.61 23.84 -6.17
CA ARG A 254 -5.97 24.79 -5.09
C ARG A 254 -6.69 24.12 -3.91
N VAL A 255 -7.56 23.13 -4.17
CA VAL A 255 -8.22 22.33 -3.12
C VAL A 255 -7.20 21.42 -2.40
N LEU A 256 -6.31 20.76 -3.15
CA LEU A 256 -5.27 19.93 -2.57
C LEU A 256 -4.35 20.75 -1.64
N ASP A 257 -3.90 21.92 -2.11
CA ASP A 257 -3.08 22.84 -1.31
C ASP A 257 -3.80 23.31 -0.03
N HIS A 258 -5.11 23.50 -0.11
CA HIS A 258 -5.93 23.83 1.06
C HIS A 258 -5.87 22.71 2.12
N TYR A 259 -6.10 21.45 1.72
CA TYR A 259 -6.02 20.33 2.66
C TYR A 259 -4.60 20.06 3.17
N GLN A 260 -3.55 20.31 2.36
CA GLN A 260 -2.18 20.27 2.83
C GLN A 260 -1.89 21.33 3.91
N ARG A 261 -2.35 22.57 3.72
CA ARG A 261 -2.19 23.63 4.74
C ARG A 261 -2.89 23.32 6.06
N LEU A 262 -4.00 22.58 6.01
CA LEU A 262 -4.70 22.09 7.21
C LEU A 262 -3.98 20.91 7.89
N GLY A 263 -2.92 20.36 7.29
CA GLY A 263 -2.22 19.17 7.77
C GLY A 263 -3.05 17.90 7.63
N LEU A 264 -4.05 17.88 6.74
CA LEU A 264 -4.93 16.74 6.50
C LEU A 264 -4.48 15.87 5.33
N ALA A 265 -3.60 16.40 4.47
CA ALA A 265 -3.15 15.71 3.28
C ALA A 265 -1.65 15.92 3.03
N ASP A 266 -1.01 14.90 2.47
CA ASP A 266 0.24 15.05 1.72
C ASP A 266 -0.04 14.88 0.23
N VAL A 267 0.58 15.72 -0.60
CA VAL A 267 0.47 15.67 -2.07
C VAL A 267 1.86 15.49 -2.64
N PHE A 268 2.04 14.41 -3.39
CA PHE A 268 3.32 14.07 -4.01
C PHE A 268 3.24 14.28 -5.52
N GLU A 269 4.25 14.94 -6.08
CA GLU A 269 4.40 15.03 -7.53
C GLU A 269 4.76 13.64 -8.09
N TRP A 270 3.82 13.03 -8.79
CA TRP A 270 3.92 11.69 -9.34
C TRP A 270 4.25 11.74 -10.82
N ASN A 271 5.42 12.30 -11.13
CA ASN A 271 5.91 12.59 -12.48
C ASN A 271 6.29 11.33 -13.28
N VAL A 272 5.32 10.48 -13.57
CA VAL A 272 5.47 9.24 -14.35
C VAL A 272 5.26 9.45 -15.85
N GLN A 273 5.35 10.69 -16.35
CA GLN A 273 5.01 11.03 -17.74
C GLN A 273 5.80 10.20 -18.77
N ALA A 274 7.05 9.85 -18.46
CA ALA A 274 7.90 9.01 -19.31
C ALA A 274 7.39 7.57 -19.50
N HIS A 275 6.40 7.17 -18.70
CA HIS A 275 5.89 5.81 -18.60
C HIS A 275 4.37 5.68 -18.81
N LEU A 276 3.66 6.76 -19.14
CA LEU A 276 2.19 6.73 -19.23
C LEU A 276 1.64 5.74 -20.26
N HIS A 277 2.41 5.41 -21.30
CA HIS A 277 2.00 4.50 -22.37
C HIS A 277 2.45 3.05 -22.16
N ASP A 278 3.41 2.81 -21.27
CA ASP A 278 4.07 1.51 -21.09
C ASP A 278 4.17 1.06 -19.64
N LEU A 279 3.38 1.69 -18.75
CA LEU A 279 3.15 1.33 -17.36
C LEU A 279 1.66 1.41 -17.05
N HIS A 280 1.14 0.40 -16.36
CA HIS A 280 -0.29 0.32 -16.08
C HIS A 280 -0.79 1.50 -15.22
N TYR A 281 -1.81 2.22 -15.73
CA TYR A 281 -2.62 3.21 -15.01
C TYR A 281 -1.78 4.19 -14.17
N ALA A 282 -0.84 4.89 -14.83
CA ALA A 282 0.11 5.83 -14.22
C ALA A 282 0.89 5.25 -13.01
N GLY A 283 1.22 3.96 -13.05
CA GLY A 283 2.00 3.31 -12.00
C GLY A 283 1.24 3.14 -10.69
N ILE A 284 -0.08 2.98 -10.74
CA ILE A 284 -0.95 2.82 -9.55
C ILE A 284 -0.44 1.77 -8.55
N VAL A 285 0.13 0.66 -9.03
CA VAL A 285 0.67 -0.39 -8.15
C VAL A 285 1.88 0.13 -7.36
N ALA A 286 2.81 0.85 -8.01
CA ALA A 286 3.93 1.49 -7.30
C ALA A 286 3.42 2.55 -6.31
N GLN A 287 2.40 3.32 -6.70
CA GLN A 287 1.81 4.37 -5.89
C GLN A 287 1.15 3.82 -4.62
N PHE A 288 0.33 2.77 -4.71
CA PHE A 288 -0.31 2.18 -3.54
C PHE A 288 0.70 1.53 -2.60
N ASN A 289 1.76 0.91 -3.11
CA ASN A 289 2.83 0.39 -2.26
C ASN A 289 3.60 1.52 -1.57
N ASP A 290 3.94 2.61 -2.27
CA ASP A 290 4.54 3.79 -1.65
C ASP A 290 3.65 4.34 -0.52
N CYS A 291 2.35 4.50 -0.81
CA CYS A 291 1.40 5.07 0.13
C CYS A 291 1.23 4.21 1.39
N VAL A 292 1.03 2.90 1.23
CA VAL A 292 0.85 1.98 2.37
C VAL A 292 2.11 1.91 3.24
N TYR A 293 3.30 1.92 2.63
CA TYR A 293 4.56 1.98 3.37
C TYR A 293 4.76 3.33 4.06
N ARG A 294 4.35 4.44 3.46
CA ARG A 294 4.37 5.75 4.10
C ARG A 294 3.44 5.81 5.32
N ALA A 295 2.19 5.38 5.14
CA ALA A 295 1.20 5.31 6.19
C ALA A 295 1.70 4.48 7.40
N SER A 296 2.35 3.34 7.14
CA SER A 296 2.88 2.47 8.19
C SER A 296 4.21 2.95 8.78
N VAL A 297 5.24 3.13 7.96
CA VAL A 297 6.63 3.38 8.41
C VAL A 297 6.81 4.82 8.88
N VAL A 298 6.28 5.79 8.15
CA VAL A 298 6.55 7.22 8.40
C VAL A 298 5.58 7.78 9.44
N ASP A 299 4.28 7.54 9.23
CA ASP A 299 3.20 8.19 9.99
C ASP A 299 2.54 7.28 11.04
N ASN A 300 2.90 5.98 11.05
CA ASN A 300 2.47 4.99 12.03
C ASN A 300 0.94 4.83 12.14
N HIS A 301 0.23 5.01 11.03
CA HIS A 301 -1.17 4.64 10.89
C HIS A 301 -1.30 3.11 10.83
N ARG A 302 -2.23 2.55 11.61
CA ARG A 302 -2.57 1.13 11.53
C ARG A 302 -3.34 0.81 10.25
N TYR A 303 -4.27 1.67 9.83
CA TYR A 303 -5.16 1.39 8.72
C TYR A 303 -4.94 2.36 7.55
N ALA A 304 -4.97 1.86 6.33
CA ALA A 304 -5.00 2.66 5.11
C ALA A 304 -6.13 2.17 4.19
N ALA A 305 -7.06 3.06 3.83
CA ALA A 305 -8.03 2.78 2.77
C ALA A 305 -7.34 2.98 1.41
N VAL A 306 -7.42 2.01 0.51
CA VAL A 306 -6.86 2.06 -0.85
C VAL A 306 -8.01 2.18 -1.84
N VAL A 307 -8.21 3.37 -2.41
CA VAL A 307 -9.43 3.76 -3.13
C VAL A 307 -9.15 4.79 -4.24
N ASP A 308 -10.02 4.83 -5.24
CA ASP A 308 -10.06 5.89 -6.25
C ASP A 308 -11.03 7.02 -5.83
N LEU A 309 -10.97 8.19 -6.49
CA LEU A 309 -11.80 9.35 -6.12
C LEU A 309 -13.32 9.13 -6.29
N ASP A 310 -13.73 8.15 -7.10
CA ASP A 310 -15.14 7.82 -7.32
C ASP A 310 -15.64 6.65 -6.44
N GLU A 311 -14.87 6.27 -5.42
CA GLU A 311 -15.07 5.07 -4.61
C GLU A 311 -15.21 5.37 -3.12
N VAL A 312 -16.31 4.90 -2.52
CA VAL A 312 -16.59 5.06 -1.08
C VAL A 312 -16.78 3.69 -0.44
N LEU A 313 -15.86 3.31 0.45
CA LEU A 313 -16.00 2.11 1.28
C LEU A 313 -17.09 2.37 2.33
N MET A 314 -18.25 1.74 2.21
CA MET A 314 -19.44 2.07 3.00
C MET A 314 -19.77 0.97 4.02
N PRO A 315 -19.61 1.21 5.34
CA PRO A 315 -20.10 0.28 6.36
C PRO A 315 -21.61 0.44 6.52
N LEU A 316 -22.37 -0.63 6.33
CA LEU A 316 -23.83 -0.64 6.38
C LEU A 316 -24.40 -0.83 7.80
N LYS A 317 -23.59 -1.34 8.72
CA LYS A 317 -23.99 -1.68 10.11
C LYS A 317 -23.29 -0.86 11.20
N HIS A 318 -22.40 0.05 10.81
CA HIS A 318 -21.63 0.92 11.71
C HIS A 318 -21.72 2.35 11.21
N ASN A 319 -21.55 3.35 12.08
CA ASN A 319 -21.71 4.75 11.70
C ASN A 319 -20.54 5.27 10.84
N SER A 320 -19.36 4.64 10.97
CA SER A 320 -18.15 5.04 10.26
C SER A 320 -17.24 3.84 9.98
N LEU A 321 -16.29 3.98 9.04
CA LEU A 321 -15.26 2.97 8.80
C LEU A 321 -14.37 2.78 10.02
N ALA A 322 -13.97 3.87 10.68
CA ALA A 322 -13.16 3.80 11.89
C ALA A 322 -13.86 3.01 13.01
N GLU A 323 -15.18 3.18 13.17
CA GLU A 323 -15.96 2.39 14.12
C GLU A 323 -15.98 0.90 13.75
N TYR A 324 -16.22 0.58 12.46
CA TYR A 324 -16.17 -0.80 11.97
C TYR A 324 -14.81 -1.45 12.24
N LEU A 325 -13.71 -0.79 11.88
CA LEU A 325 -12.35 -1.30 12.10
C LEU A 325 -12.06 -1.55 13.58
N ARG A 326 -12.46 -0.62 14.46
CA ARG A 326 -12.27 -0.76 15.91
C ARG A 326 -13.02 -1.96 16.49
N GLN A 327 -14.19 -2.29 15.95
CA GLN A 327 -15.04 -3.37 16.46
C GLN A 327 -14.75 -4.73 15.82
N CYS A 328 -14.29 -4.74 14.56
CA CYS A 328 -14.15 -5.97 13.77
C CYS A 328 -12.70 -6.40 13.52
N ASP A 329 -11.69 -5.58 13.83
CA ASP A 329 -10.29 -6.01 13.73
C ASP A 329 -9.87 -6.90 14.90
N GLU A 330 -9.77 -8.20 14.64
CA GLU A 330 -9.29 -9.22 15.58
C GLU A 330 -7.75 -9.22 15.73
N GLY A 331 -7.05 -8.32 15.04
CA GLY A 331 -5.59 -8.12 15.12
C GLY A 331 -4.78 -8.99 14.17
N ARG A 332 -5.40 -9.94 13.45
CA ARG A 332 -4.78 -10.78 12.42
C ARG A 332 -5.29 -10.50 11.00
N THR A 333 -6.07 -9.44 10.82
CA THR A 333 -6.60 -9.06 9.51
C THR A 333 -5.57 -8.21 8.75
N SER A 334 -5.16 -8.65 7.55
CA SER A 334 -4.35 -7.85 6.63
C SER A 334 -5.17 -6.83 5.88
N ALA A 335 -6.37 -7.21 5.44
CA ALA A 335 -7.24 -6.33 4.69
C ALA A 335 -8.72 -6.63 4.92
N PHE A 336 -9.54 -5.59 4.92
CA PHE A 336 -11.00 -5.67 4.88
C PHE A 336 -11.43 -5.40 3.44
N VAL A 337 -11.89 -6.45 2.74
CA VAL A 337 -12.23 -6.41 1.31
C VAL A 337 -13.70 -6.03 1.13
N PHE A 338 -13.97 -4.85 0.58
CA PHE A 338 -15.33 -4.39 0.30
C PHE A 338 -15.70 -4.70 -1.15
N ARG A 339 -16.77 -5.46 -1.32
CA ARG A 339 -17.28 -5.89 -2.62
C ARG A 339 -18.05 -4.75 -3.31
N ASN A 340 -17.87 -4.65 -4.63
CA ASN A 340 -18.32 -3.51 -5.40
C ASN A 340 -19.81 -3.56 -5.79
N VAL A 341 -20.46 -2.40 -5.73
CA VAL A 341 -21.71 -2.07 -6.40
C VAL A 341 -21.56 -0.74 -7.16
N PHE A 342 -22.20 -0.60 -8.32
CA PHE A 342 -22.08 0.61 -9.13
C PHE A 342 -23.26 1.55 -8.95
N PHE A 343 -22.98 2.84 -8.78
CA PHE A 343 -23.93 3.94 -8.96
C PHE A 343 -23.61 4.62 -10.29
N HIS A 344 -24.61 4.77 -11.17
CA HIS A 344 -24.38 5.36 -12.49
C HIS A 344 -24.73 6.84 -12.52
N ARG A 345 -23.77 7.69 -12.94
CA ARG A 345 -23.98 9.14 -12.98
C ARG A 345 -25.02 9.59 -14.00
N ARG A 346 -25.34 8.78 -15.00
CA ARG A 346 -26.40 9.09 -15.99
C ARG A 346 -27.81 8.91 -15.42
N ASP A 347 -27.96 8.21 -14.31
CA ASP A 347 -29.26 8.10 -13.65
C ASP A 347 -29.69 9.46 -13.11
N SER A 348 -31.01 9.70 -13.03
CA SER A 348 -31.55 10.98 -12.56
C SER A 348 -31.05 11.34 -11.16
N ASN A 349 -30.68 12.60 -10.95
CA ASN A 349 -30.34 13.10 -9.61
C ASN A 349 -31.59 13.13 -8.73
N ASP A 350 -31.52 12.53 -7.55
CA ASP A 350 -32.49 12.74 -6.48
C ASP A 350 -31.91 13.78 -5.51
N THR A 351 -32.43 15.00 -5.55
CA THR A 351 -31.95 16.13 -4.71
C THR A 351 -32.90 16.45 -3.54
N PHE A 352 -33.86 15.56 -3.24
CA PHE A 352 -34.87 15.83 -2.21
C PHE A 352 -34.27 16.05 -0.81
N ASN A 353 -33.16 15.37 -0.51
CA ASN A 353 -32.47 15.48 0.78
C ASN A 353 -31.50 16.67 0.88
N ALA A 354 -31.34 17.48 -0.17
CA ALA A 354 -30.42 18.61 -0.14
C ALA A 354 -31.04 19.79 0.63
N PRO A 355 -30.46 20.21 1.78
CA PRO A 355 -31.00 21.31 2.58
C PRO A 355 -31.17 22.59 1.78
N ALA A 356 -32.16 23.43 2.12
CA ALA A 356 -32.47 24.63 1.32
C ALA A 356 -31.32 25.66 1.27
N HIS A 357 -30.48 25.71 2.31
CA HIS A 357 -29.37 26.66 2.41
C HIS A 357 -28.13 26.27 1.61
N THR A 358 -28.05 25.04 1.10
CA THR A 358 -26.81 24.53 0.52
C THR A 358 -26.61 24.98 -0.92
N LEU A 359 -25.39 25.41 -1.22
CA LEU A 359 -24.99 25.91 -2.54
C LEU A 359 -24.51 24.76 -3.44
N ASN A 360 -23.72 23.84 -2.91
CA ASN A 360 -23.16 22.72 -3.67
C ASN A 360 -24.07 21.49 -3.62
N ARG A 361 -25.25 21.58 -4.24
CA ARG A 361 -26.35 20.61 -4.09
C ARG A 361 -26.14 19.23 -4.73
N LEU A 362 -25.18 19.09 -5.66
CA LEU A 362 -25.03 17.90 -6.51
C LEU A 362 -23.91 16.94 -6.03
N LEU A 363 -23.86 16.69 -4.72
CA LEU A 363 -22.99 15.68 -4.11
C LEU A 363 -23.41 14.27 -4.56
N TYR A 364 -22.49 13.42 -5.01
CA TYR A 364 -22.80 12.10 -5.58
C TYR A 364 -23.38 11.14 -4.58
N THR A 365 -22.77 11.08 -3.41
CA THR A 365 -23.21 10.22 -2.33
C THR A 365 -24.61 10.60 -1.83
N GLN A 366 -25.06 11.83 -2.10
CA GLN A 366 -26.36 12.34 -1.69
C GLN A 366 -27.42 12.33 -2.81
N SER A 367 -26.98 12.50 -4.07
CA SER A 367 -27.85 12.66 -5.24
C SER A 367 -27.98 11.42 -6.13
N LYS A 368 -27.00 10.53 -6.11
CA LYS A 368 -27.02 9.26 -6.85
C LYS A 368 -27.37 8.13 -5.90
N VAL A 369 -28.65 7.76 -5.92
CA VAL A 369 -29.24 6.79 -4.98
C VAL A 369 -29.60 5.47 -5.65
N ARG A 370 -29.37 5.32 -6.94
CA ARG A 370 -29.63 4.07 -7.67
C ARG A 370 -28.32 3.35 -7.91
N ARG A 371 -28.26 2.10 -7.47
CA ARG A 371 -27.10 1.23 -7.69
C ARG A 371 -27.49 -0.12 -8.25
N THR A 372 -26.50 -0.84 -8.79
CA THR A 372 -26.68 -2.23 -9.21
C THR A 372 -27.18 -3.09 -8.05
N LEU A 373 -28.18 -3.93 -8.34
CA LEU A 373 -28.69 -4.94 -7.41
C LEU A 373 -27.60 -5.99 -7.13
N GLU A 374 -26.93 -6.44 -8.19
CA GLU A 374 -25.85 -7.42 -8.11
C GLU A 374 -24.60 -6.82 -7.47
N VAL A 375 -24.04 -7.56 -6.52
CA VAL A 375 -22.77 -7.27 -5.85
C VAL A 375 -21.67 -8.07 -6.54
N MET A 376 -20.63 -7.38 -7.02
CA MET A 376 -19.49 -8.02 -7.70
C MET A 376 -18.80 -9.04 -6.80
N PRO A 377 -18.19 -10.11 -7.33
CA PRO A 377 -17.37 -11.03 -6.53
C PRO A 377 -16.23 -10.31 -5.79
N ALA A 378 -15.76 -10.88 -4.68
CA ALA A 378 -14.58 -10.37 -3.99
C ALA A 378 -13.37 -10.35 -4.92
N TYR A 379 -12.50 -9.36 -4.73
CA TYR A 379 -11.30 -9.09 -5.54
C TYR A 379 -11.57 -8.67 -7.01
N VAL A 380 -12.82 -8.74 -7.47
CA VAL A 380 -13.22 -8.20 -8.77
C VAL A 380 -13.70 -6.77 -8.57
N ARG A 381 -12.82 -5.80 -8.89
CA ARG A 381 -13.05 -4.37 -8.67
C ARG A 381 -13.37 -4.00 -7.22
N SER A 382 -12.91 -4.82 -6.28
CA SER A 382 -13.04 -4.52 -4.85
C SER A 382 -12.02 -3.45 -4.46
N LYS A 383 -12.26 -2.81 -3.31
CA LYS A 383 -11.31 -1.92 -2.66
C LYS A 383 -11.24 -2.25 -1.18
N LEU A 384 -10.15 -1.82 -0.55
CA LEU A 384 -9.73 -2.40 0.72
C LEU A 384 -9.42 -1.33 1.75
N VAL A 385 -9.71 -1.64 3.01
CA VAL A 385 -8.97 -1.04 4.13
C VAL A 385 -7.92 -2.04 4.57
N VAL A 386 -6.64 -1.70 4.47
CA VAL A 386 -5.54 -2.58 4.86
C VAL A 386 -5.01 -2.23 6.25
N ASN A 387 -4.58 -3.23 7.01
CA ASN A 387 -3.64 -3.04 8.10
C ASN A 387 -2.26 -2.77 7.48
N ALA A 388 -1.83 -1.51 7.49
CA ALA A 388 -0.67 -1.06 6.72
C ALA A 388 0.62 -1.81 7.11
N ARG A 389 0.78 -2.19 8.39
CA ARG A 389 1.93 -2.98 8.88
C ARG A 389 1.89 -4.45 8.46
N ALA A 390 0.75 -4.96 8.01
CA ALA A 390 0.62 -6.34 7.51
C ALA A 390 0.98 -6.45 6.02
N ILE A 391 1.04 -5.35 5.28
CA ILE A 391 1.19 -5.39 3.82
C ILE A 391 2.65 -5.48 3.40
N VAL A 392 2.94 -6.43 2.52
CA VAL A 392 4.26 -6.60 1.89
C VAL A 392 4.20 -6.14 0.44
N GLU A 393 3.09 -6.45 -0.26
CA GLU A 393 2.79 -6.03 -1.62
C GLU A 393 1.29 -5.79 -1.82
N MET A 394 0.94 -4.56 -2.21
CA MET A 394 -0.42 -4.11 -2.50
C MET A 394 -0.71 -4.11 -4.01
N GLY A 395 -1.89 -4.58 -4.42
CA GLY A 395 -2.44 -4.41 -5.77
C GLY A 395 -3.51 -3.32 -5.84
N ASN A 396 -4.17 -3.16 -6.99
CA ASN A 396 -5.28 -2.20 -7.12
C ASN A 396 -6.56 -2.70 -6.44
N HIS A 397 -6.83 -4.01 -6.54
CA HIS A 397 -8.11 -4.60 -6.07
C HIS A 397 -7.95 -5.70 -5.00
N GLN A 398 -6.71 -6.03 -4.62
CA GLN A 398 -6.41 -7.08 -3.65
C GLN A 398 -5.01 -6.89 -3.05
N VAL A 399 -4.75 -7.60 -1.95
CA VAL A 399 -3.39 -7.75 -1.41
C VAL A 399 -2.74 -8.95 -2.06
N TYR A 400 -1.54 -8.79 -2.63
CA TYR A 400 -0.80 -9.90 -3.24
C TYR A 400 0.07 -10.63 -2.24
N ARG A 401 0.61 -9.90 -1.24
CA ARG A 401 1.49 -10.49 -0.23
C ARG A 401 1.37 -9.78 1.11
N THR A 402 1.26 -10.58 2.15
CA THR A 402 1.16 -10.15 3.55
C THR A 402 2.35 -10.64 4.36
N ALA A 403 2.59 -10.00 5.50
CA ALA A 403 3.47 -10.54 6.52
C ALA A 403 2.88 -11.85 7.08
N PRO A 404 3.72 -12.80 7.53
CA PRO A 404 3.24 -14.07 8.07
C PRO A 404 2.20 -13.90 9.18
N GLY A 405 1.15 -14.75 9.14
CA GLY A 405 0.10 -14.79 10.16
C GLY A 405 -1.08 -13.81 9.94
N TYR A 406 -1.05 -13.00 8.89
CA TYR A 406 -2.17 -12.14 8.51
C TYR A 406 -3.00 -12.72 7.36
N VAL A 407 -4.31 -12.51 7.42
CA VAL A 407 -5.27 -12.98 6.41
C VAL A 407 -6.28 -11.90 6.04
N ASP A 408 -6.75 -11.94 4.79
CA ASP A 408 -7.78 -11.03 4.32
C ASP A 408 -9.15 -11.42 4.88
N HIS A 409 -9.92 -10.41 5.28
CA HIS A 409 -11.30 -10.53 5.71
C HIS A 409 -12.21 -9.96 4.63
N VAL A 410 -12.93 -10.83 3.92
CA VAL A 410 -13.96 -10.39 2.98
C VAL A 410 -15.18 -9.92 3.74
N VAL A 411 -15.47 -8.62 3.65
CA VAL A 411 -16.59 -8.00 4.36
C VAL A 411 -17.90 -8.55 3.77
N HIS A 412 -18.75 -9.09 4.65
CA HIS A 412 -20.04 -9.60 4.21
C HIS A 412 -20.89 -8.46 3.62
N GLN A 413 -21.60 -8.73 2.52
CA GLN A 413 -22.32 -7.72 1.73
C GLN A 413 -23.46 -7.00 2.50
N THR A 414 -23.93 -7.58 3.62
CA THR A 414 -24.92 -6.93 4.51
C THR A 414 -24.26 -6.05 5.58
N VAL A 415 -22.94 -6.11 5.71
CA VAL A 415 -22.13 -5.37 6.70
C VAL A 415 -21.41 -4.20 6.05
N GLY A 416 -20.92 -4.36 4.83
CA GLY A 416 -20.19 -3.32 4.10
C GLY A 416 -20.15 -3.57 2.60
N LEU A 417 -20.16 -2.49 1.82
CA LEU A 417 -20.05 -2.50 0.37
C LEU A 417 -19.11 -1.39 -0.11
N LEU A 418 -18.49 -1.58 -1.26
CA LEU A 418 -17.84 -0.51 -1.99
C LEU A 418 -18.87 0.16 -2.90
N PHE A 419 -19.12 1.45 -2.68
CA PHE A 419 -19.97 2.27 -3.53
C PHE A 419 -19.11 2.94 -4.61
N HIS A 420 -19.26 2.51 -5.87
CA HIS A 420 -18.48 3.03 -7.00
C HIS A 420 -19.33 3.91 -7.92
N TYR A 421 -19.10 5.22 -7.89
CA TYR A 421 -19.86 6.25 -8.60
C TYR A 421 -19.31 6.52 -10.01
N ARG A 422 -19.71 5.71 -10.98
CA ARG A 422 -19.15 5.76 -12.34
C ARG A 422 -19.98 6.59 -13.33
N ASP A 423 -19.27 7.25 -14.22
CA ASP A 423 -19.83 7.94 -15.39
C ASP A 423 -20.50 7.01 -16.40
N LYS A 424 -19.78 5.95 -16.74
CA LYS A 424 -20.17 5.00 -17.77
C LYS A 424 -20.81 3.79 -17.11
N CYS A 425 -21.97 3.38 -17.62
CA CYS A 425 -22.50 2.07 -17.28
C CYS A 425 -21.57 1.00 -17.85
N ILE A 426 -21.22 -0.01 -17.04
CA ILE A 426 -20.48 -1.19 -17.54
C ILE A 426 -21.45 -2.10 -18.29
N ASN A 427 -22.62 -2.32 -17.69
CA ASN A 427 -23.72 -3.05 -18.28
C ASN A 427 -25.03 -2.31 -17.98
N CYS A 428 -25.50 -1.51 -18.92
CA CYS A 428 -26.75 -0.76 -18.81
C CYS A 428 -28.01 -1.64 -18.71
N LYS A 429 -27.90 -2.98 -18.83
CA LYS A 429 -29.02 -3.92 -18.61
C LYS A 429 -29.14 -4.39 -17.17
N MET A 430 -28.18 -4.05 -16.30
CA MET A 430 -28.23 -4.46 -14.89
C MET A 430 -29.44 -3.85 -14.18
N LEU A 431 -30.10 -4.65 -13.35
CA LEU A 431 -31.17 -4.19 -12.49
C LEU A 431 -30.62 -3.22 -11.45
N LEU A 432 -31.28 -2.07 -11.32
CA LEU A 432 -30.93 -1.04 -10.35
C LEU A 432 -31.94 -1.03 -9.21
N ILE A 433 -31.45 -0.88 -7.98
CA ILE A 433 -32.26 -0.64 -6.80
C ILE A 433 -31.92 0.70 -6.16
N VAL A 434 -32.88 1.24 -5.42
CA VAL A 434 -32.68 2.44 -4.63
C VAL A 434 -31.97 2.09 -3.33
N ASP A 435 -30.89 2.81 -3.03
CA ASP A 435 -30.08 2.69 -1.82
C ASP A 435 -29.76 4.09 -1.29
N TYR A 436 -30.38 4.43 -0.15
CA TYR A 436 -30.19 5.70 0.53
C TYR A 436 -29.10 5.65 1.61
N THR A 437 -28.31 4.57 1.72
CA THR A 437 -27.38 4.37 2.85
C THR A 437 -26.42 5.55 3.01
N ALA A 438 -25.88 6.07 1.92
CA ALA A 438 -24.93 7.19 1.95
C ALA A 438 -25.57 8.52 2.42
N ARG A 439 -26.90 8.64 2.39
CA ARG A 439 -27.63 9.82 2.87
C ARG A 439 -27.61 10.00 4.37
N ARG A 440 -27.19 9.00 5.14
CA ARG A 440 -27.02 9.13 6.60
C ARG A 440 -26.02 10.22 6.99
N PHE A 441 -25.07 10.55 6.12
CA PHE A 441 -24.12 11.64 6.34
C PHE A 441 -24.76 13.02 6.03
N GLY A 442 -25.74 13.04 5.12
CA GLY A 442 -26.78 14.05 4.98
C GLY A 442 -26.31 15.50 5.13
N SER A 443 -27.01 16.25 5.99
CA SER A 443 -26.75 17.68 6.23
C SER A 443 -25.30 17.97 6.60
N LEU A 444 -24.70 17.13 7.47
CA LEU A 444 -23.34 17.36 7.94
C LEU A 444 -22.32 17.30 6.81
N LEU A 445 -22.51 16.42 5.82
CA LEU A 445 -21.64 16.38 4.65
C LEU A 445 -21.82 17.64 3.79
N PHE A 446 -23.06 18.06 3.53
CA PHE A 446 -23.31 19.30 2.79
C PHE A 446 -22.68 20.52 3.46
N ASP A 447 -22.85 20.66 4.77
CA ASP A 447 -22.32 21.79 5.54
C ASP A 447 -20.79 21.83 5.49
N ARG A 448 -20.12 20.67 5.57
CA ARG A 448 -18.66 20.56 5.43
C ARG A 448 -18.18 20.91 4.03
N VAL A 449 -18.86 20.40 3.00
CA VAL A 449 -18.50 20.69 1.61
C VAL A 449 -18.67 22.18 1.31
N ASP A 450 -19.81 22.77 1.67
CA ASP A 450 -20.05 24.21 1.46
C ASP A 450 -19.04 25.07 2.24
N ALA A 451 -18.71 24.70 3.48
CA ALA A 451 -17.67 25.40 4.25
C ALA A 451 -16.30 25.35 3.58
N THR A 452 -15.87 24.18 3.12
CA THR A 452 -14.60 24.03 2.39
C THR A 452 -14.63 24.80 1.08
N CYS A 453 -15.69 24.66 0.29
CA CYS A 453 -15.82 25.39 -0.98
C CYS A 453 -15.81 26.90 -0.78
N LEU A 454 -16.43 27.42 0.29
CA LEU A 454 -16.38 28.84 0.65
C LEU A 454 -14.97 29.31 1.02
N GLN A 455 -14.22 28.50 1.77
CA GLN A 455 -12.84 28.82 2.13
C GLN A 455 -11.90 28.79 0.93
N VAL A 456 -12.09 27.84 0.01
CA VAL A 456 -11.22 27.70 -1.16
C VAL A 456 -11.59 28.70 -2.25
N PHE A 457 -12.88 28.90 -2.54
CA PHE A 457 -13.40 29.68 -3.67
C PHE A 457 -14.29 30.83 -3.20
N MET A 458 -13.76 31.69 -2.32
CA MET A 458 -14.47 32.86 -1.81
C MET A 458 -14.93 33.79 -2.94
N GLU A 459 -14.13 33.92 -4.00
CA GLU A 459 -14.45 34.73 -5.18
C GLU A 459 -15.68 34.23 -5.95
N ARG A 460 -16.05 32.94 -5.78
CA ARG A 460 -17.24 32.31 -6.37
C ARG A 460 -18.35 32.09 -5.34
N ARG A 461 -18.31 32.83 -4.22
CA ARG A 461 -19.25 32.69 -3.10
C ARG A 461 -19.37 31.25 -2.60
N GLY A 462 -18.28 30.48 -2.67
CA GLY A 462 -18.22 29.10 -2.19
C GLY A 462 -18.83 28.04 -3.11
N ILE A 463 -18.97 28.32 -4.40
CA ILE A 463 -19.39 27.31 -5.38
C ILE A 463 -18.16 26.56 -5.93
N CYS A 464 -18.09 25.26 -5.66
CA CYS A 464 -17.13 24.35 -6.28
C CYS A 464 -17.63 23.91 -7.66
N ALA A 465 -16.75 23.98 -8.67
CA ALA A 465 -17.12 23.60 -10.03
C ALA A 465 -17.38 22.09 -10.17
N LEU A 466 -18.37 21.77 -10.99
CA LEU A 466 -18.54 20.44 -11.59
C LEU A 466 -17.85 20.46 -12.96
N ALA A 467 -16.92 19.53 -13.16
CA ALA A 467 -16.28 19.28 -14.46
C ALA A 467 -17.31 18.92 -15.54
#